data_AF-A0A7S1NQR3-F1
#
_entry.id   AF-A0A7S1NQR3-F1
#
_cell.length_a   1.000
_cell.length_b   1.000
_cell.length_c   1.000
_cell.angle_alpha   90.00
_cell.angle_beta   90.00
_cell.angle_gamma   90.00
#
_symmetry.space_group_name_H-M   'P 1'
#
loop_
_entity.id
_entity.type
_entity.pdbx_description
1 polymer ?
#
loop_
_entity_poly.entity_id
_entity_poly.type
_entity_poly.pdbx_seq_one_letter_code
_entity_poly.pdbx_strand_id
1 'polypeptide(L)'
;TTMSATALVDGDVAAPKDVVEPQETEQSIGATTTEASQALVLEEAISSAEVREIFERDILAQTPTWKVLLEHDELLVINKPQDVRMDGDHPITVERWVQQYPKYQQPDKKLRFIHQLDYATSGILCLGFTRKMTGRISKCFEDRLTEKYYLAIVYGWPEKDKAHELTWPIAEDKADERGFRMCIGSPENPGRTASTTITVVEHGMYMGKQVSKVVLKPKTGRRHQ
;
A
#
# COMPACT_ATOMS: atom_id res chain seq x y z
N THR A 1 11.35 26.59 -0.49
CA THR A 1 10.00 26.53 0.09
C THR A 1 9.71 25.10 0.49
N THR A 2 9.90 24.78 1.76
CA THR A 2 9.76 23.42 2.30
C THR A 2 8.28 23.17 2.59
N MET A 3 7.66 22.21 1.90
CA MET A 3 6.31 21.77 2.24
C MET A 3 6.43 20.51 3.10
N SER A 4 6.25 20.68 4.41
CA SER A 4 6.03 19.59 5.35
C SER A 4 4.51 19.38 5.45
N ALA A 5 4.03 18.19 5.10
CA ALA A 5 2.64 17.80 5.30
C ALA A 5 2.62 16.64 6.30
N THR A 6 2.30 16.95 7.55
CA THR A 6 2.03 15.97 8.61
C THR A 6 0.54 15.62 8.55
N ALA A 7 0.21 14.36 8.23
CA ALA A 7 -1.13 13.84 8.42
C ALA A 7 -1.18 13.14 9.79
N LEU A 8 -1.81 13.78 10.77
CA LEU A 8 -2.27 13.13 11.99
C LEU A 8 -3.61 12.46 11.68
N VAL A 9 -3.75 11.20 12.07
CA VAL A 9 -5.03 10.50 12.11
C VAL A 9 -5.26 10.11 13.56
N ASP A 10 -6.13 10.86 14.24
CA ASP A 10 -6.74 10.48 15.51
C ASP A 10 -7.86 9.47 15.22
N GLY A 11 -7.98 8.45 16.06
CA GLY A 11 -9.07 7.47 15.97
C GLY A 11 -9.00 6.41 17.06
N ASP A 12 -9.73 6.65 18.14
CA ASP A 12 -10.08 5.70 19.20
C ASP A 12 -10.59 4.37 18.62
N VAL A 13 -10.12 3.24 19.19
CA VAL A 13 -10.71 1.92 18.96
C VAL A 13 -11.07 1.29 20.31
N ALA A 14 -12.38 1.24 20.58
CA ALA A 14 -12.96 0.47 21.66
C ALA A 14 -12.86 -1.04 21.35
N ALA A 15 -12.46 -1.84 22.34
CA ALA A 15 -12.34 -3.29 22.26
C ALA A 15 -13.69 -4.01 22.44
N PRO A 16 -13.95 -5.14 21.74
CA PRO A 16 -14.96 -6.10 22.17
C PRO A 16 -14.37 -7.28 22.96
N LYS A 17 -15.19 -7.77 23.89
CA LYS A 17 -14.94 -8.80 24.91
C LYS A 17 -15.20 -10.22 24.38
N ASP A 18 -14.46 -11.17 24.94
CA ASP A 18 -14.72 -12.60 25.18
C ASP A 18 -15.73 -13.35 24.30
N VAL A 19 -15.27 -14.39 23.56
CA VAL A 19 -16.04 -15.63 23.31
C VAL A 19 -15.12 -16.87 23.19
N VAL A 20 -15.26 -17.71 24.21
CA VAL A 20 -15.09 -19.17 24.41
C VAL A 20 -14.80 -20.10 23.20
N GLU A 21 -13.79 -20.98 23.36
CA GLU A 21 -13.48 -22.16 22.51
C GLU A 21 -14.52 -23.29 22.63
N PRO A 22 -14.88 -24.01 21.54
CA PRO A 22 -15.65 -25.25 21.66
C PRO A 22 -14.76 -26.51 21.58
N GLN A 23 -15.02 -27.44 22.50
CA GLN A 23 -14.48 -28.79 22.52
C GLN A 23 -15.20 -29.69 21.49
N GLU A 24 -14.44 -30.57 20.85
CA GLU A 24 -14.94 -31.62 19.95
C GLU A 24 -15.52 -32.79 20.75
N THR A 25 -16.72 -33.26 20.36
CA THR A 25 -17.20 -34.61 20.65
C THR A 25 -17.90 -35.16 19.40
N GLU A 26 -17.34 -36.23 18.86
CA GLU A 26 -17.96 -37.07 17.83
C GLU A 26 -19.16 -37.84 18.40
N GLN A 27 -20.25 -37.96 17.62
CA GLN A 27 -21.07 -39.17 17.57
C GLN A 27 -21.95 -39.20 16.31
N SER A 28 -21.99 -40.38 15.67
CA SER A 28 -22.65 -40.67 14.40
C SER A 28 -24.08 -41.18 14.57
N ILE A 29 -25.01 -40.81 13.68
CA ILE A 29 -26.17 -41.63 13.31
C ILE A 29 -26.90 -41.13 12.04
N GLY A 30 -27.06 -42.04 11.06
CA GLY A 30 -28.34 -42.32 10.37
C GLY A 30 -28.88 -41.34 9.31
N ALA A 31 -28.84 -41.76 8.05
CA ALA A 31 -29.42 -41.06 6.89
C ALA A 31 -30.97 -41.05 6.87
N THR A 32 -31.57 -39.97 6.35
CA THR A 32 -32.83 -40.05 5.56
C THR A 32 -32.94 -38.93 4.53
N THR A 33 -33.25 -39.36 3.32
CA THR A 33 -33.38 -38.63 2.06
C THR A 33 -34.57 -37.67 2.03
N THR A 34 -34.44 -36.40 2.44
CA THR A 34 -35.45 -35.36 2.11
C THR A 34 -35.00 -33.88 2.23
N GLU A 35 -33.74 -33.53 1.92
CA GLU A 35 -33.33 -32.11 1.89
C GLU A 35 -32.74 -31.65 0.54
N ALA A 36 -32.48 -32.59 -0.38
CA ALA A 36 -31.92 -32.30 -1.70
C ALA A 36 -32.88 -31.58 -2.67
N SER A 37 -34.12 -31.27 -2.26
CA SER A 37 -35.16 -30.70 -3.13
C SER A 37 -35.52 -29.24 -2.84
N GLN A 38 -34.93 -28.60 -1.82
CA GLN A 38 -35.18 -27.19 -1.51
C GLN A 38 -34.06 -26.23 -1.94
N ALA A 39 -32.90 -26.75 -2.35
CA ALA A 39 -31.79 -25.91 -2.85
C ALA A 39 -31.93 -25.52 -4.34
N LEU A 40 -33.08 -25.81 -4.97
CA LEU A 40 -33.29 -25.72 -6.41
C LEU A 40 -34.22 -24.57 -6.80
N VAL A 41 -34.08 -23.39 -6.19
CA VAL A 41 -34.66 -22.13 -6.69
C VAL A 41 -33.83 -20.95 -6.17
N LEU A 42 -32.71 -20.62 -6.83
CA LEU A 42 -32.08 -19.28 -6.89
C LEU A 42 -30.74 -19.35 -7.68
N GLU A 43 -30.77 -19.95 -8.87
CA GLU A 43 -29.74 -19.71 -9.88
C GLU A 43 -30.39 -18.95 -11.04
N GLU A 44 -30.70 -17.67 -10.82
CA GLU A 44 -30.71 -16.74 -11.95
C GLU A 44 -29.24 -16.42 -12.24
N ALA A 45 -28.76 -16.94 -13.38
CA ALA A 45 -27.38 -16.79 -13.81
C ALA A 45 -27.06 -15.31 -14.08
N ILE A 46 -26.55 -14.61 -13.08
CA ILE A 46 -25.90 -13.32 -13.26
C ILE A 46 -24.71 -13.57 -14.19
N SER A 47 -24.66 -12.92 -15.34
CA SER A 47 -23.56 -13.12 -16.29
C SER A 47 -22.22 -12.72 -15.65
N SER A 48 -21.12 -13.33 -16.08
CA SER A 48 -19.78 -12.96 -15.58
C SER A 48 -19.45 -11.48 -15.79
N ALA A 49 -20.08 -10.83 -16.77
CA ALA A 49 -19.99 -9.39 -16.99
C ALA A 49 -20.76 -8.59 -15.92
N GLU A 50 -21.98 -8.99 -15.59
CA GLU A 50 -22.79 -8.32 -14.56
C GLU A 50 -22.23 -8.57 -13.15
N VAL A 51 -21.73 -9.77 -12.86
CA VAL A 51 -20.99 -10.06 -11.61
C VAL A 51 -19.76 -9.16 -11.53
N ARG A 52 -19.01 -9.00 -12.63
CA ARG A 52 -17.84 -8.13 -12.69
C ARG A 52 -18.22 -6.67 -12.52
N GLU A 53 -19.32 -6.21 -13.10
CA GLU A 53 -19.79 -4.83 -13.01
C GLU A 53 -20.30 -4.51 -11.59
N ILE A 54 -21.04 -5.42 -10.96
CA ILE A 54 -21.46 -5.31 -9.56
C ILE A 54 -20.23 -5.32 -8.64
N PHE A 55 -19.29 -6.22 -8.88
CA PHE A 55 -18.04 -6.31 -8.11
C PHE A 55 -17.20 -5.03 -8.28
N GLU A 56 -17.02 -4.53 -9.50
CA GLU A 56 -16.32 -3.28 -9.79
C GLU A 56 -17.05 -2.10 -9.13
N ARG A 57 -18.38 -2.01 -9.20
CA ARG A 57 -19.17 -0.95 -8.57
C ARG A 57 -19.03 -0.94 -7.05
N ASP A 58 -19.15 -2.11 -6.40
CA ASP A 58 -19.16 -2.20 -4.94
C ASP A 58 -17.74 -2.11 -4.35
N ILE A 59 -16.72 -2.60 -5.06
CA ILE A 59 -15.29 -2.36 -4.77
C ILE A 59 -14.97 -0.86 -4.92
N LEU A 60 -15.47 -0.22 -5.99
CA LEU A 60 -15.30 1.21 -6.21
C LEU A 60 -16.14 2.07 -5.23
N ALA A 61 -17.21 1.54 -4.65
CA ALA A 61 -17.96 2.22 -3.59
C ALA A 61 -17.27 2.12 -2.21
N GLN A 62 -16.51 1.04 -1.99
CA GLN A 62 -15.66 0.84 -0.80
C GLN A 62 -14.25 1.43 -0.96
N THR A 63 -14.02 2.18 -2.04
CA THR A 63 -12.71 2.75 -2.36
C THR A 63 -12.18 3.60 -1.20
N PRO A 64 -10.96 3.33 -0.71
CA PRO A 64 -10.31 4.24 0.21
C PRO A 64 -10.18 5.61 -0.45
N THR A 65 -10.73 6.65 0.18
CA THR A 65 -10.72 7.99 -0.43
C THR A 65 -9.29 8.53 -0.51
N TRP A 66 -8.79 8.77 -1.71
CA TRP A 66 -7.59 9.57 -1.90
C TRP A 66 -7.84 11.02 -1.45
N LYS A 67 -6.82 11.65 -0.87
CA LYS A 67 -6.90 13.06 -0.47
C LYS A 67 -5.98 13.88 -1.35
N VAL A 68 -6.50 14.88 -2.05
CA VAL A 68 -5.66 15.85 -2.75
C VAL A 68 -4.96 16.73 -1.71
N LEU A 69 -3.63 16.75 -1.76
CA LEU A 69 -2.78 17.58 -0.88
C LEU A 69 -2.32 18.85 -1.59
N LEU A 70 -2.09 18.77 -2.90
CA LEU A 70 -1.78 19.91 -3.76
C LEU A 70 -2.33 19.66 -5.15
N GLU A 71 -2.98 20.67 -5.72
CA GLU A 71 -3.36 20.68 -7.12
C GLU A 71 -2.76 21.89 -7.83
N HIS A 72 -2.09 21.64 -8.95
CA HIS A 72 -1.48 22.61 -9.85
C HIS A 72 -1.68 22.13 -11.30
N ASP A 73 -1.67 23.04 -12.27
CA ASP A 73 -2.01 22.72 -13.67
C ASP A 73 -1.21 21.55 -14.25
N GLU A 74 0.07 21.46 -13.88
CA GLU A 74 1.03 20.44 -14.35
C GLU A 74 1.35 19.34 -13.30
N LEU A 75 0.84 19.45 -12.06
CA LEU A 75 1.24 18.60 -10.93
C LEU A 75 0.05 18.34 -9.99
N LEU A 76 -0.11 17.09 -9.58
CA LEU A 76 -1.06 16.67 -8.55
C LEU A 76 -0.31 15.90 -7.46
N VAL A 77 -0.50 16.28 -6.21
CA VAL A 77 0.02 15.57 -5.05
C VAL A 77 -1.15 15.05 -4.24
N ILE A 78 -1.14 13.75 -3.98
CA ILE A 78 -2.21 13.06 -3.26
C ILE A 78 -1.65 12.34 -2.04
N ASN A 79 -2.52 12.08 -1.07
CA ASN A 79 -2.33 11.00 -0.12
C ASN A 79 -2.94 9.73 -0.74
N LYS A 80 -2.11 8.88 -1.32
CA LYS A 80 -2.49 7.56 -1.83
C LYS A 80 -2.87 6.68 -0.64
N PRO A 81 -4.03 6.01 -0.64
CA PRO A 81 -4.33 5.01 0.39
C PRO A 81 -3.50 3.74 0.19
N GLN A 82 -3.49 2.90 1.22
CA GLN A 82 -3.00 1.53 1.14
C GLN A 82 -3.86 0.67 0.19
N ASP A 83 -3.32 -0.48 -0.20
CA ASP A 83 -3.97 -1.49 -1.04
C ASP A 83 -4.48 -0.99 -2.39
N VAL A 84 -3.75 -0.04 -2.96
CA VAL A 84 -4.03 0.50 -4.30
C VAL A 84 -2.80 0.48 -5.16
N ARG A 85 -2.94 -0.15 -6.33
CA ARG A 85 -1.91 -0.23 -7.36
C ARG A 85 -1.70 1.11 -8.04
N MET A 86 -0.50 1.31 -8.55
CA MET A 86 -0.15 2.50 -9.32
C MET A 86 -0.91 2.50 -10.67
N ASP A 87 -0.79 1.41 -11.42
CA ASP A 87 -1.32 1.23 -12.77
C ASP A 87 -1.61 -0.25 -13.08
N GLY A 88 -1.97 -0.53 -14.35
CA GLY A 88 -2.12 -1.88 -14.88
C GLY A 88 -3.53 -2.46 -14.83
N ASP A 89 -3.64 -3.76 -15.11
CA ASP A 89 -4.91 -4.47 -15.12
C ASP A 89 -5.33 -4.87 -13.69
N HIS A 90 -5.91 -3.90 -12.98
CA HIS A 90 -6.51 -4.10 -11.68
C HIS A 90 -7.74 -3.19 -11.55
N PRO A 91 -8.84 -3.63 -10.91
CA PRO A 91 -10.06 -2.83 -10.81
C PRO A 91 -9.83 -1.42 -10.26
N ILE A 92 -8.97 -1.32 -9.25
CA ILE A 92 -8.59 -0.06 -8.60
C ILE A 92 -7.11 0.23 -8.84
N THR A 93 -6.82 1.34 -9.53
CA THR A 93 -5.46 1.88 -9.67
C THR A 93 -5.46 3.41 -9.56
N VAL A 94 -4.33 4.00 -9.18
CA VAL A 94 -4.15 5.45 -9.20
C VAL A 94 -4.38 6.00 -10.61
N GLU A 95 -3.89 5.31 -11.63
CA GLU A 95 -4.13 5.67 -13.04
C GLU A 95 -5.62 5.78 -13.36
N ARG A 96 -6.41 4.72 -13.07
CA ARG A 96 -7.85 4.70 -13.35
C ARG A 96 -8.59 5.78 -12.57
N TRP A 97 -8.24 6.03 -11.31
CA TRP A 97 -8.84 7.12 -10.54
C TRP A 97 -8.58 8.50 -11.14
N VAL A 98 -7.33 8.81 -11.48
CA VAL A 98 -7.01 10.11 -12.10
C VAL A 98 -7.76 10.28 -13.41
N GLN A 99 -7.89 9.19 -14.18
CA GLN A 99 -8.68 9.17 -15.40
C GLN A 99 -10.18 9.37 -15.16
N GLN A 100 -10.75 9.24 -13.96
CA GLN A 100 -12.17 9.57 -13.75
C GLN A 100 -12.46 11.08 -13.83
N TYR A 101 -11.44 11.94 -13.79
CA TYR A 101 -11.61 13.39 -13.77
C TYR A 101 -11.30 13.99 -15.16
N PRO A 102 -12.28 14.58 -15.86
CA PRO A 102 -12.09 15.12 -17.21
C PRO A 102 -10.96 16.16 -17.33
N LYS A 103 -10.69 16.92 -16.26
CA LYS A 103 -9.60 17.91 -16.21
C LYS A 103 -8.20 17.32 -16.40
N TYR A 104 -8.02 16.01 -16.21
CA TYR A 104 -6.75 15.30 -16.40
C TYR A 104 -6.70 14.47 -17.69
N GLN A 105 -7.77 14.47 -18.49
CA GLN A 105 -7.86 13.77 -19.77
C GLN A 105 -7.62 14.69 -20.98
N GLN A 106 -7.08 15.90 -20.77
CA GLN A 106 -6.85 16.85 -21.86
C GLN A 106 -5.72 16.37 -22.79
N PRO A 107 -5.75 16.64 -24.11
CA PRO A 107 -4.76 16.12 -25.06
C PRO A 107 -3.30 16.46 -24.73
N ASP A 108 -3.06 17.59 -24.08
CA ASP A 108 -1.76 18.08 -23.62
C ASP A 108 -1.36 17.54 -22.24
N LYS A 109 -2.29 16.92 -21.50
CA LYS A 109 -2.08 16.32 -20.19
C LYS A 109 -1.98 14.80 -20.31
N LYS A 110 -0.80 14.27 -20.01
CA LYS A 110 -0.59 12.83 -19.89
C LYS A 110 -0.07 12.51 -18.50
N LEU A 111 -0.82 11.69 -17.75
CA LEU A 111 -0.41 11.22 -16.44
C LEU A 111 0.96 10.55 -16.50
N ARG A 112 1.85 10.95 -15.59
CA ARG A 112 3.19 10.43 -15.42
C ARG A 112 3.46 10.27 -13.93
N PHE A 113 3.86 9.08 -13.51
CA PHE A 113 4.31 8.85 -12.15
C PHE A 113 5.72 9.43 -11.97
N ILE A 114 5.85 10.40 -11.05
CA ILE A 114 7.15 11.01 -10.73
C ILE A 114 7.99 10.05 -9.89
N HIS A 115 7.32 9.34 -8.97
CA HIS A 115 7.84 8.23 -8.19
C HIS A 115 6.69 7.24 -7.94
N GLN A 116 6.98 6.14 -7.26
CA GLN A 116 5.99 5.11 -6.94
C GLN A 116 5.92 4.87 -5.43
N LEU A 117 4.83 4.27 -5.00
CA LEU A 117 4.63 3.66 -3.70
C LEU A 117 4.20 2.21 -3.94
N ASP A 118 4.59 1.31 -3.05
CA ASP A 118 4.14 -0.08 -3.11
C ASP A 118 2.62 -0.17 -2.91
N TYR A 119 2.04 -1.28 -3.35
CA TYR A 119 0.59 -1.55 -3.26
C TYR A 119 0.04 -1.27 -1.85
N ALA A 120 0.64 -1.90 -0.84
CA ALA A 120 0.23 -1.80 0.56
C ALA A 120 0.62 -0.48 1.24
N THR A 121 1.45 0.35 0.60
CA THR A 121 1.98 1.58 1.20
C THR A 121 1.05 2.75 0.94
N SER A 122 0.49 3.34 1.99
CA SER A 122 -0.19 4.64 1.93
C SER A 122 0.82 5.79 1.98
N GLY A 123 0.45 6.97 1.48
CA GLY A 123 1.20 8.19 1.73
C GLY A 123 1.25 9.14 0.54
N ILE A 124 2.17 10.09 0.62
CA ILE A 124 2.31 11.18 -0.35
C ILE A 124 2.80 10.61 -1.69
N LEU A 125 2.02 10.86 -2.74
CA LEU A 125 2.36 10.51 -4.12
C LEU A 125 2.26 11.72 -5.04
N CYS A 126 3.34 11.98 -5.79
CA CYS A 126 3.41 13.06 -6.78
C CYS A 126 3.16 12.53 -8.21
N LEU A 127 2.24 13.20 -8.91
CA LEU A 127 1.80 12.88 -10.27
C LEU A 127 2.02 14.09 -11.17
N GLY A 128 2.72 13.89 -12.29
CA GLY A 128 2.94 14.95 -13.28
C GLY A 128 2.03 14.78 -14.49
N PHE A 129 1.65 15.89 -15.12
CA PHE A 129 0.85 15.88 -16.36
C PHE A 129 1.61 16.37 -17.59
N THR A 130 2.70 17.12 -17.41
CA THR A 130 3.56 17.57 -18.50
C THR A 130 4.94 16.94 -18.41
N ARG A 131 5.58 16.76 -19.56
CA ARG A 131 6.96 16.22 -19.63
C ARG A 131 7.95 17.12 -18.89
N LYS A 132 7.77 18.44 -19.00
CA LYS A 132 8.64 19.45 -18.38
C LYS A 132 8.57 19.39 -16.86
N MET A 133 7.37 19.43 -16.28
CA MET A 133 7.19 19.39 -14.82
C MET A 133 7.66 18.05 -14.25
N THR A 134 7.24 16.94 -14.85
CA THR A 134 7.64 15.59 -14.43
C THR A 134 9.16 15.44 -14.43
N GLY A 135 9.83 15.86 -15.52
CA GLY A 135 11.29 15.78 -15.62
C GLY A 135 12.01 16.59 -14.54
N ARG A 136 11.54 17.80 -14.22
CA ARG A 136 12.14 18.65 -13.17
C ARG A 136 12.03 18.00 -11.79
N ILE A 137 10.86 17.48 -11.44
CA ILE A 137 10.65 16.89 -10.11
C ILE A 137 11.34 15.52 -10.01
N SER A 138 11.23 14.66 -11.04
CA SER A 138 11.97 13.39 -11.07
C SER A 138 13.47 13.60 -10.93
N LYS A 139 14.02 14.69 -11.49
CA LYS A 139 15.43 15.06 -11.29
C LYS A 139 15.75 15.38 -9.83
N CYS A 140 14.84 16.04 -9.09
CA CYS A 140 15.02 16.24 -7.65
C CYS A 140 15.03 14.93 -6.85
N PHE A 141 14.27 13.91 -7.27
CA PHE A 141 14.35 12.57 -6.66
C PHE A 141 15.68 11.88 -6.99
N GLU A 142 16.11 11.93 -8.24
CA GLU A 142 17.39 11.36 -8.70
C GLU A 142 18.59 11.99 -7.98
N ASP A 143 18.61 13.33 -7.89
CA ASP A 143 19.67 14.13 -7.27
C ASP A 143 19.58 14.14 -5.73
N ARG A 144 18.63 13.39 -5.14
CA ARG A 144 18.39 13.28 -3.69
C ARG A 144 18.16 14.63 -3.00
N LEU A 145 17.54 15.57 -3.71
CA LEU A 145 17.11 16.87 -3.19
C LEU A 145 15.76 16.79 -2.45
N THR A 146 15.11 15.64 -2.52
CA THR A 146 13.84 15.36 -1.83
C THR A 146 14.09 14.67 -0.50
N GLU A 147 13.37 15.10 0.53
CA GLU A 147 13.32 14.38 1.80
C GLU A 147 12.02 13.57 1.88
N LYS A 148 12.16 12.29 2.22
CA LYS A 148 11.02 11.37 2.39
C LYS A 148 11.02 10.86 3.82
N TYR A 149 9.86 10.88 4.45
CA TYR A 149 9.65 10.37 5.79
C TYR A 149 8.46 9.43 5.77
N TYR A 150 8.65 8.23 6.32
CA TYR A 150 7.62 7.22 6.46
C TYR A 150 7.41 6.92 7.93
N LEU A 151 6.16 6.68 8.29
CA LEU A 151 5.80 6.20 9.61
C LEU A 151 5.45 4.72 9.49
N ALA A 152 5.98 3.90 10.39
CA ALA A 152 5.69 2.47 10.42
C ALA A 152 5.56 1.96 11.85
N ILE A 153 4.86 0.85 12.01
CA ILE A 153 4.87 0.04 13.22
C ILE A 153 5.66 -1.23 12.87
N VAL A 154 6.73 -1.49 13.61
CA VAL A 154 7.58 -2.67 13.43
C VAL A 154 7.51 -3.58 14.65
N TYR A 155 7.66 -4.89 14.47
CA TYR A 155 7.73 -5.82 15.59
C TYR A 155 9.05 -5.71 16.34
N GLY A 156 8.97 -5.85 17.67
CA GLY A 156 10.09 -5.77 18.58
C GLY A 156 10.45 -4.34 18.99
N TRP A 157 11.38 -4.25 19.94
CA TRP A 157 11.99 -3.00 20.39
C TRP A 157 13.46 -2.98 19.92
N PRO A 158 13.81 -2.11 18.95
CA PRO A 158 15.20 -1.96 18.52
C PRO A 158 16.12 -1.63 19.70
N GLU A 159 17.39 -2.07 19.64
CA GLU A 159 18.37 -1.77 20.69
C GLU A 159 18.65 -0.27 20.87
N LYS A 160 18.36 0.53 19.84
CA LYS A 160 18.64 1.96 19.78
C LYS A 160 17.39 2.74 19.40
N ASP A 161 16.94 3.60 20.31
CA ASP A 161 15.79 4.47 20.03
C ASP A 161 16.19 5.68 19.16
N LYS A 162 17.39 6.20 19.40
CA LYS A 162 17.90 7.37 18.71
C LYS A 162 18.15 7.08 17.23
N ALA A 163 18.06 8.14 16.43
CA ALA A 163 18.33 8.12 15.00
C ALA A 163 19.64 7.40 14.68
N HIS A 164 19.58 6.33 13.88
CA HIS A 164 20.75 5.62 13.38
C HIS A 164 20.51 5.11 11.97
N GLU A 165 21.59 4.85 11.25
CA GLU A 165 21.56 4.50 9.83
C GLU A 165 21.65 2.98 9.63
N LEU A 166 20.68 2.46 8.89
CA LEU A 166 20.63 1.09 8.40
C LEU A 166 21.18 1.10 6.97
N THR A 167 22.37 0.52 6.77
CA THR A 167 22.99 0.43 5.44
C THR A 167 23.21 -1.03 5.08
N TRP A 168 22.37 -1.53 4.18
CA TRP A 168 22.51 -2.87 3.62
C TRP A 168 22.20 -2.86 2.12
N PRO A 169 22.88 -3.68 1.31
CA PRO A 169 22.47 -3.87 -0.06
C PRO A 169 21.13 -4.60 -0.12
N ILE A 170 20.28 -4.22 -1.08
CA ILE A 170 19.02 -4.89 -1.38
C ILE A 170 19.13 -5.52 -2.77
N ALA A 171 18.80 -6.80 -2.87
CA ALA A 171 18.81 -7.60 -4.09
C ALA A 171 17.44 -8.24 -4.34
N GLU A 172 17.18 -8.65 -5.58
CA GLU A 172 16.02 -9.47 -5.88
C GLU A 172 16.19 -10.86 -5.27
N ASP A 173 15.11 -11.39 -4.71
CA ASP A 173 15.12 -12.73 -4.12
C ASP A 173 15.07 -13.78 -5.24
N LYS A 174 16.21 -14.37 -5.58
CA LYS A 174 16.34 -15.38 -6.64
C LYS A 174 15.52 -16.65 -6.37
N ALA A 175 15.06 -16.88 -5.14
CA ALA A 175 14.19 -18.00 -4.80
C ALA A 175 12.70 -17.72 -5.06
N ASP A 176 12.31 -16.47 -5.34
CA ASP A 176 10.94 -16.11 -5.69
C ASP A 176 10.79 -16.06 -7.21
N GLU A 177 10.23 -17.12 -7.80
CA GLU A 177 10.01 -17.23 -9.25
C GLU A 177 9.13 -16.11 -9.83
N ARG A 178 8.29 -15.50 -9.00
CA ARG A 178 7.43 -14.37 -9.39
C ARG A 178 8.21 -13.05 -9.47
N GLY A 179 9.43 -12.99 -8.94
CA GLY A 179 10.29 -11.81 -8.95
C GLY A 179 9.75 -10.64 -8.13
N PHE A 180 8.89 -10.89 -7.14
CA PHE A 180 8.28 -9.84 -6.31
C PHE A 180 9.15 -9.53 -5.10
N ARG A 181 9.63 -10.56 -4.40
CA ARG A 181 10.36 -10.45 -3.15
C ARG A 181 11.76 -9.84 -3.33
N MET A 182 12.20 -9.18 -2.26
CA MET A 182 13.54 -8.62 -2.12
C MET A 182 14.23 -9.26 -0.92
N CYS A 183 15.55 -9.31 -0.94
CA CYS A 183 16.37 -9.81 0.15
C CYS A 183 17.58 -8.89 0.40
N ILE A 184 18.24 -9.08 1.54
CA ILE A 184 19.53 -8.45 1.80
C ILE A 184 20.58 -9.10 0.90
N GLY A 185 21.40 -8.28 0.24
CA GLY A 185 22.43 -8.75 -0.69
C GLY A 185 23.52 -9.58 0.00
N SER A 186 24.00 -10.61 -0.70
CA SER A 186 25.11 -11.48 -0.30
C SER A 186 26.26 -11.40 -1.32
N PRO A 187 27.45 -11.98 -1.07
CA PRO A 187 28.52 -12.02 -2.07
C PRO A 187 28.09 -12.61 -3.43
N GLU A 188 27.19 -13.61 -3.44
CA GLU A 188 26.66 -14.30 -4.62
C GLU A 188 25.45 -13.57 -5.24
N ASN A 189 24.85 -12.64 -4.49
CA ASN A 189 23.73 -11.81 -4.92
C ASN A 189 23.88 -10.37 -4.35
N PRO A 190 24.84 -9.58 -4.85
CA PRO A 190 25.31 -8.37 -4.16
C PRO A 190 24.29 -7.22 -4.11
N GLY A 191 23.27 -7.24 -4.98
CA GLY A 191 22.22 -6.22 -4.98
C GLY A 191 22.75 -4.80 -5.20
N ARG A 192 22.01 -3.82 -4.69
CA ARG A 192 22.38 -2.40 -4.72
C ARG A 192 22.28 -1.80 -3.32
N THR A 193 23.27 -0.99 -2.93
CA THR A 193 23.26 -0.31 -1.64
C THR A 193 21.95 0.45 -1.41
N ALA A 194 21.37 0.22 -0.24
CA ALA A 194 20.25 0.94 0.32
C ALA A 194 20.66 1.54 1.67
N SER A 195 20.18 2.76 1.96
CA SER A 195 20.39 3.42 3.24
C SER A 195 19.09 4.06 3.71
N THR A 196 18.72 3.75 4.95
CA THR A 196 17.55 4.31 5.64
C THR A 196 17.95 4.73 7.05
N THR A 197 17.66 5.96 7.44
CA THR A 197 17.75 6.36 8.84
C THR A 197 16.46 5.96 9.54
N ILE A 198 16.57 5.26 10.67
CA ILE A 198 15.44 4.88 11.53
C ILE A 198 15.55 5.60 12.86
N THR A 199 14.41 6.07 13.37
CA THR A 199 14.27 6.66 14.70
C THR A 199 13.03 6.07 15.36
N VAL A 200 13.17 5.54 16.57
CA VAL A 200 12.02 5.10 17.37
C VAL A 200 11.33 6.33 17.95
N VAL A 201 10.02 6.40 17.77
CA VAL A 201 9.16 7.44 18.34
C VAL A 201 8.55 6.96 19.65
N GLU A 202 8.09 5.71 19.66
CA GLU A 202 7.33 5.15 20.77
C GLU A 202 7.40 3.62 20.76
N HIS A 203 7.45 3.02 21.94
CA HIS A 203 7.28 1.58 22.14
C HIS A 203 5.86 1.28 22.59
N GLY A 204 5.33 0.14 22.14
CA GLY A 204 4.00 -0.29 22.54
C GLY A 204 3.81 -1.79 22.39
N MET A 205 2.54 -2.19 22.51
CA MET A 205 2.07 -3.56 22.33
C MET A 205 0.98 -3.57 21.25
N TYR A 206 1.04 -4.52 20.33
CA TYR A 206 0.01 -4.75 19.32
C TYR A 206 -0.29 -6.25 19.24
N MET A 207 -1.56 -6.61 19.47
CA MET A 207 -2.01 -8.02 19.53
C MET A 207 -1.11 -8.89 20.43
N GLY A 208 -0.77 -8.38 21.62
CA GLY A 208 0.07 -9.09 22.60
C GLY A 208 1.58 -9.15 22.27
N LYS A 209 2.03 -8.55 21.16
CA LYS A 209 3.44 -8.51 20.76
C LYS A 209 4.05 -7.13 20.98
N GLN A 210 5.31 -7.08 21.38
CA GLN A 210 6.08 -5.84 21.42
C GLN A 210 6.18 -5.24 20.01
N VAL A 211 5.93 -3.95 19.91
CA VAL A 211 6.08 -3.18 18.68
C VAL A 211 6.73 -1.83 18.96
N SER A 212 7.29 -1.23 17.91
CA SER A 212 7.83 0.12 17.93
C SER A 212 7.23 0.93 16.79
N LYS A 213 6.74 2.13 17.11
CA LYS A 213 6.41 3.16 16.13
C LYS A 213 7.70 3.86 15.74
N VAL A 214 8.01 3.88 14.45
CA VAL A 214 9.28 4.39 13.93
C VAL A 214 9.05 5.39 12.81
N VAL A 215 9.96 6.37 12.73
CA VAL A 215 10.13 7.23 11.56
C VAL A 215 11.29 6.71 10.74
N LEU A 216 11.06 6.53 9.44
CA LEU A 216 12.03 6.06 8.46
C LEU A 216 12.31 7.18 7.46
N LYS A 217 13.59 7.54 7.30
CA LYS A 217 14.07 8.50 6.29
C LYS A 217 14.99 7.79 5.31
N PRO A 218 14.47 7.24 4.19
CA PRO A 218 15.30 6.58 3.19
C PRO A 218 16.11 7.60 2.39
N LYS A 219 17.43 7.41 2.36
CA LYS A 219 18.37 8.19 1.54
C LYS A 219 18.47 7.66 0.10
N THR A 220 18.03 6.42 -0.11
CA THR A 220 17.90 5.75 -1.41
C THR A 220 16.44 5.41 -1.71
N GLY A 221 16.18 4.72 -2.82
CA GLY A 221 14.83 4.27 -3.19
C GLY A 221 14.90 2.93 -3.93
N ARG A 222 15.26 1.86 -3.21
CA ARG A 222 15.18 0.49 -3.74
C ARG A 222 13.77 -0.06 -3.56
N ARG A 223 13.40 -1.07 -4.35
CA ARG A 223 12.13 -1.80 -4.19
C ARG A 223 12.09 -2.42 -2.79
N HIS A 224 10.98 -2.25 -2.08
CA HIS A 224 10.75 -2.74 -0.71
C HIS A 224 11.86 -2.38 0.30
N GLN A 225 12.41 -1.16 0.20
CA GLN A 225 13.44 -0.63 1.11
C GLN A 225 12.88 -0.20 2.47
#